data_AF-A0A945SQ84-F1
#
_entry.id   AF-A0A945SQ84-F1
#
_cell.length_a   1.000
_cell.length_b   1.000
_cell.length_c   1.000
_cell.angle_alpha   90.00
_cell.angle_beta   90.00
_cell.angle_gamma   90.00
#
_symmetry.space_group_name_H-M   'P 1'
#
loop_
_entity.id
_entity.type
_entity.pdbx_description
1 polymer ?
#
loop_
_entity_poly.entity_id
_entity_poly.type
_entity_poly.pdbx_seq_one_letter_code
_entity_poly.pdbx_strand_id
1 'polypeptide(L)'
;MTALPPDIHGTIVEDTTIAARAGWSRVIKKGEMMRIIDLHGKQAVDFLCWNAHDHEDRYAAADTMKINETGIFLTTGTTFYSVGLTPLMTITADTCGSHDTIGG
;
A
#
# COMPACT_ATOMS: atom_id res chain seq x y z
N MET A 1 -13.50 -19.12 3.08
CA MET A 1 -13.37 -18.59 4.44
C MET A 1 -12.50 -17.35 4.33
N THR A 2 -13.03 -16.16 4.59
CA THR A 2 -12.23 -14.92 4.62
C THR A 2 -11.32 -14.98 5.85
N ALA A 3 -10.01 -14.96 5.65
CA ALA A 3 -9.07 -14.85 6.76
C ALA A 3 -9.37 -13.56 7.54
N LEU A 4 -9.36 -13.63 8.87
CA LEU A 4 -9.46 -12.42 9.69
C LEU A 4 -8.29 -11.49 9.32
N PRO A 5 -8.51 -10.17 9.20
CA PRO A 5 -7.42 -9.24 8.95
C PRO A 5 -6.38 -9.40 10.07
N PRO A 6 -5.08 -9.45 9.73
CA PRO A 6 -4.05 -9.72 10.73
C PRO A 6 -4.00 -8.59 11.73
N ASP A 7 -3.79 -8.95 12.99
CA ASP A 7 -3.78 -8.00 14.09
C ASP A 7 -2.63 -6.99 13.93
N ILE A 8 -2.92 -5.71 14.17
CA ILE A 8 -1.90 -4.65 14.17
C ILE A 8 -1.78 -4.19 15.60
N HIS A 9 -0.66 -4.52 16.22
CA HIS A 9 -0.37 -4.14 17.60
C HIS A 9 0.35 -2.80 17.64
N GLY A 10 0.09 -2.02 18.69
CA GLY A 10 0.74 -0.73 18.93
C GLY A 10 -0.26 0.37 19.24
N THR A 11 0.24 1.60 19.31
CA THR A 11 -0.60 2.79 19.51
C THR A 11 -1.27 3.19 18.20
N ILE A 12 -2.59 3.34 18.20
CA ILE A 12 -3.31 3.94 17.08
C ILE A 12 -2.91 5.40 16.99
N VAL A 13 -2.20 5.75 15.91
CA VAL A 13 -1.82 7.15 15.65
C VAL A 13 -2.95 7.90 14.95
N GLU A 14 -3.72 7.20 14.12
CA GLU A 14 -4.87 7.75 13.38
C GLU A 14 -5.83 6.62 12.99
N ASP A 15 -7.13 6.91 13.04
CA ASP A 15 -8.22 6.08 12.54
C ASP A 15 -9.25 7.02 11.87
N THR A 16 -9.24 7.05 10.54
CA THR A 16 -10.01 8.02 9.74
C THR A 16 -10.78 7.30 8.64
N THR A 17 -12.08 7.55 8.56
CA THR A 17 -12.90 7.14 7.41
C THR A 17 -12.82 8.21 6.32
N ILE A 18 -12.39 7.82 5.12
CA ILE A 18 -12.33 8.72 3.97
C ILE A 18 -13.67 8.70 3.23
N ALA A 19 -14.24 9.88 2.99
CA ALA A 19 -15.49 9.99 2.26
C ALA A 19 -15.34 9.48 0.82
N ALA A 20 -16.43 8.96 0.25
CA ALA A 20 -16.45 8.55 -1.16
C ALA A 20 -15.96 9.70 -2.06
N ARG A 21 -15.05 9.38 -2.99
CA ARG A 21 -14.45 10.34 -3.94
C ARG A 21 -13.56 11.41 -3.29
N ALA A 22 -13.14 11.23 -2.04
CA ALA A 22 -12.15 12.08 -1.37
C ALA A 22 -10.77 11.40 -1.34
N GLY A 23 -9.72 12.23 -1.23
CA GLY A 23 -8.35 11.76 -1.05
C GLY A 23 -7.87 11.90 0.40
N TRP A 24 -6.80 11.19 0.71
CA TRP A 24 -6.07 11.29 1.98
C TRP A 24 -4.59 11.11 1.70
N SER A 25 -3.75 11.81 2.47
CA SER A 25 -2.30 11.63 2.40
C SER A 25 -1.68 11.87 3.77
N ARG A 26 -0.58 11.16 4.04
CA ARG A 26 0.21 11.32 5.25
C ARG A 26 1.62 10.79 5.05
N VAL A 27 2.57 11.33 5.83
CA VAL A 27 3.89 10.73 6.01
C VAL A 27 3.81 9.55 6.96
N ILE A 28 4.16 8.36 6.47
CA ILE A 28 4.31 7.15 7.28
C ILE A 28 5.79 7.01 7.65
N LYS A 29 6.09 7.00 8.95
CA LYS A 29 7.47 6.87 9.44
C LYS A 29 7.92 5.42 9.38
N LYS A 30 9.23 5.19 9.26
CA LYS A 30 9.82 3.85 9.34
C LYS A 30 9.38 3.15 10.63
N GLY A 31 8.79 1.96 10.49
CA GLY A 31 8.27 1.15 11.59
C GLY A 31 6.80 1.39 11.93
N GLU A 32 6.16 2.40 11.34
CA GLU A 32 4.70 2.54 11.41
C GLU A 32 4.01 1.56 10.45
N MET A 33 2.78 1.18 10.79
CA MET A 33 1.91 0.31 10.01
C MET A 33 0.69 1.11 9.56
N MET A 34 0.22 0.84 8.33
CA MET A 34 -1.00 1.43 7.77
C MET A 34 -1.91 0.29 7.29
N ARG A 35 -3.21 0.39 7.61
CA ARG A 35 -4.23 -0.54 7.14
C ARG A 35 -5.28 0.23 6.35
N ILE A 36 -5.54 -0.23 5.13
CA ILE A 36 -6.67 0.23 4.31
C ILE A 36 -7.78 -0.80 4.46
N ILE A 37 -8.99 -0.34 4.77
CA ILE A 37 -10.16 -1.21 4.97
C ILE A 37 -11.24 -0.77 4.00
N ASP A 38 -11.66 -1.68 3.12
CA ASP A 38 -12.89 -1.49 2.35
C ASP A 38 -14.10 -1.78 3.25
N LEU A 39 -14.75 -0.72 3.72
CA LEU A 39 -15.87 -0.79 4.65
C LEU A 39 -17.15 -1.38 4.03
N HIS A 40 -17.26 -1.39 2.69
CA HIS A 40 -18.48 -1.76 1.97
C HIS A 40 -18.26 -2.84 0.88
N GLY A 41 -17.01 -3.27 0.67
CA GLY A 41 -16.62 -4.46 -0.08
C GLY A 41 -16.53 -4.29 -1.61
N LYS A 42 -16.68 -3.08 -2.15
CA LYS A 42 -16.61 -2.81 -3.60
C LYS A 42 -15.89 -1.50 -3.95
N GLN A 43 -15.18 -0.91 -3.01
CA GLN A 43 -14.47 0.35 -3.25
C GLN A 43 -13.02 0.06 -3.62
N ALA A 44 -12.64 0.40 -4.85
CA ALA A 44 -11.23 0.48 -5.24
C ALA A 44 -10.66 1.85 -4.83
N VAL A 45 -9.36 1.88 -4.54
CA VAL A 45 -8.63 3.12 -4.26
C VAL A 45 -7.37 3.16 -5.13
N ASP A 46 -7.07 4.35 -5.64
CA ASP A 46 -5.76 4.59 -6.24
C ASP A 46 -4.75 4.78 -5.11
N PHE A 47 -3.61 4.11 -5.22
CA PHE A 47 -2.55 4.16 -4.23
C PHE A 47 -1.28 4.72 -4.84
N LEU A 48 -0.70 5.72 -4.18
CA LEU A 48 0.60 6.29 -4.53
C LEU A 48 1.45 6.44 -3.26
N CYS A 49 2.75 6.20 -3.38
CA CYS A 49 3.69 6.43 -2.28
C CYS A 49 5.01 7.03 -2.78
N TRP A 50 5.67 7.76 -1.88
CA TRP A 50 6.88 8.53 -2.16
C TRP A 50 7.86 8.36 -1.01
N ASN A 51 9.15 8.56 -1.31
CA ASN A 51 10.12 8.84 -0.27
C ASN A 51 9.77 10.17 0.41
N ALA A 52 9.48 10.14 1.72
CA ALA A 52 9.05 11.31 2.46
C ALA A 52 10.11 12.44 2.56
N HIS A 53 11.36 12.13 2.22
CA HIS A 53 12.46 13.09 2.21
C HIS A 53 12.79 13.60 0.80
N ASP A 54 12.25 12.97 -0.24
CA ASP A 54 12.45 13.34 -1.64
C ASP A 54 11.26 12.87 -2.49
N HIS A 55 10.35 13.79 -2.84
CA HIS A 55 9.16 13.45 -3.63
C HIS A 55 9.45 13.21 -5.12
N GLU A 56 10.65 13.48 -5.62
CA GLU A 56 11.04 13.05 -6.97
C GLU A 56 11.24 11.52 -7.00
N ASP A 57 11.72 10.95 -5.88
CA ASP A 57 11.88 9.52 -5.65
C ASP A 57 10.55 8.85 -5.23
N ARG A 58 9.72 8.56 -6.23
CA ARG A 58 8.36 8.02 -6.07
C ARG A 58 8.24 6.56 -6.47
N TYR A 59 7.16 5.92 -6.04
CA TYR A 59 6.78 4.56 -6.44
C TYR A 59 6.95 4.29 -7.95
N ALA A 60 7.59 3.17 -8.26
CA ALA A 60 7.81 2.67 -9.61
C ALA A 60 7.18 1.27 -9.77
N ALA A 61 6.03 1.21 -10.43
CA ALA A 61 5.29 -0.03 -10.65
C ALA A 61 6.12 -1.08 -11.42
N ALA A 62 6.78 -0.68 -12.51
CA ALA A 62 7.57 -1.58 -13.33
C ALA A 62 8.74 -2.23 -12.56
N ASP A 63 9.48 -1.44 -11.79
CA ASP A 63 10.59 -1.95 -10.97
C ASP A 63 10.08 -2.81 -9.82
N THR A 64 8.97 -2.40 -9.19
CA THR A 64 8.29 -3.21 -8.17
C THR A 64 7.92 -4.59 -8.70
N MET A 65 7.26 -4.66 -9.86
CA MET A 65 6.88 -5.93 -10.50
C MET A 65 8.11 -6.77 -10.84
N LYS A 66 9.15 -6.15 -11.39
CA LYS A 66 10.36 -6.86 -11.85
C LYS A 66 11.18 -7.41 -10.69
N ILE A 67 11.39 -6.62 -9.64
CA ILE A 67 12.22 -7.02 -8.49
C ILE A 67 11.52 -8.08 -7.64
N ASN A 68 10.21 -7.97 -7.45
CA ASN A 68 9.45 -8.94 -6.65
C ASN A 68 8.96 -10.15 -7.46
N GLU A 69 9.14 -10.16 -8.79
CA GLU A 69 8.64 -11.21 -9.70
C GLU A 69 7.12 -11.48 -9.58
N THR A 70 6.33 -10.43 -9.31
CA THR A 70 4.90 -10.57 -8.98
C THR A 70 3.97 -10.71 -10.20
N GLY A 71 4.45 -10.35 -11.40
CA GLY A 71 3.55 -10.00 -12.49
C GLY A 71 2.75 -8.74 -12.15
N ILE A 72 1.53 -8.63 -12.67
CA ILE A 72 0.72 -7.38 -12.59
C ILE A 72 -0.05 -7.20 -11.28
N PHE A 73 -0.11 -8.23 -10.42
CA PHE A 73 -0.85 -8.20 -9.17
C PHE A 73 0.11 -8.20 -7.98
N LEU A 74 -0.08 -7.26 -7.07
CA LEU A 74 0.67 -7.12 -5.83
C LEU A 74 -0.11 -7.79 -4.70
N THR A 75 0.61 -8.38 -3.74
CA THR A 75 0.00 -9.02 -2.57
C THR A 75 1.00 -9.08 -1.41
N THR A 76 0.66 -9.81 -0.35
CA THR A 76 1.53 -10.02 0.82
C THR A 76 2.95 -10.41 0.40
N GLY A 77 3.95 -9.75 0.98
CA GLY A 77 5.37 -9.94 0.68
C GLY A 77 5.92 -8.99 -0.38
N THR A 78 5.07 -8.36 -1.20
CA THR A 78 5.53 -7.37 -2.18
C THR A 78 6.09 -6.13 -1.49
N THR A 79 7.33 -5.78 -1.82
CA THR A 79 7.94 -4.51 -1.44
C THR A 79 7.82 -3.51 -2.58
N PHE A 80 7.26 -2.34 -2.31
CA PHE A 80 7.19 -1.23 -3.24
C PHE A 80 8.56 -0.57 -3.36
N TYR A 81 9.03 -0.42 -4.58
CA TYR A 81 10.27 0.25 -4.92
C TYR A 81 9.99 1.59 -5.57
N SER A 82 10.85 2.55 -5.31
CA SER A 82 10.84 3.85 -5.97
C SER A 82 11.60 3.83 -7.31
N VAL A 83 11.55 4.94 -8.05
CA VAL A 83 12.37 5.15 -9.27
C VAL A 83 13.87 5.10 -9.00
N GLY A 84 14.31 5.48 -7.80
CA GLY A 84 15.69 5.33 -7.32
C GLY A 84 16.01 3.92 -6.81
N LEU A 85 15.08 2.97 -6.92
CA LEU A 85 15.18 1.61 -6.39
C LEU A 85 15.28 1.56 -4.85
N THR A 86 14.78 2.60 -4.17
CA THR A 86 14.67 2.64 -2.71
C THR A 86 13.45 1.81 -2.28
N PRO A 87 13.58 0.87 -1.32
CA PRO A 87 12.43 0.23 -0.71
C PRO A 87 11.60 1.24 0.08
N LEU A 88 10.31 1.39 -0.25
CA LEU A 88 9.40 2.35 0.38
C LEU A 88 8.53 1.70 1.45
N MET A 89 7.79 0.65 1.10
CA MET A 89 6.83 -0.03 1.97
C MET A 89 6.68 -1.50 1.54
N THR A 90 6.31 -2.39 2.46
CA THR A 90 6.03 -3.79 2.15
C THR A 90 4.59 -4.12 2.54
N ILE A 91 3.86 -4.81 1.66
CA ILE A 91 2.54 -5.35 1.98
C ILE A 91 2.74 -6.51 2.95
N THR A 92 2.39 -6.32 4.22
CA THR A 92 2.53 -7.38 5.24
C THR A 92 1.32 -8.31 5.30
N ALA A 93 0.21 -7.89 4.70
CA ALA A 93 -1.05 -8.63 4.73
C ALA A 93 -2.00 -8.18 3.64
N ASP A 94 -2.76 -9.13 3.12
CA ASP A 94 -3.75 -8.90 2.07
C ASP A 94 -4.93 -9.88 2.23
N THR A 95 -6.13 -9.34 2.41
CA THR A 95 -7.39 -10.11 2.44
C THR A 95 -8.19 -10.05 1.14
N CYS A 96 -7.78 -9.18 0.20
CA CYS A 96 -8.38 -9.08 -1.13
C CYS A 96 -7.79 -10.14 -2.07
N GLY A 97 -6.47 -10.34 -1.98
CA GLY A 97 -5.72 -11.37 -2.70
C GLY A 97 -5.22 -10.96 -4.09
N SER A 98 -5.64 -9.81 -4.63
CA SER A 98 -5.15 -9.29 -5.90
C SER A 98 -5.32 -7.77 -5.97
N HIS A 99 -4.21 -7.04 -5.99
CA HIS A 99 -4.17 -5.59 -6.22
C HIS A 99 -3.45 -5.33 -7.53
N ASP A 100 -4.14 -4.82 -8.55
CA ASP A 100 -3.46 -4.49 -9.79
C ASP A 100 -2.58 -3.24 -9.61
N THR A 101 -1.51 -3.14 -10.41
CA THR A 101 -0.64 -1.96 -10.42
C THR A 101 -0.49 -1.34 -11.81
N ILE A 102 -1.43 -1.65 -12.71
CA ILE A 102 -1.37 -1.22 -14.12
C ILE A 102 -2.65 -0.51 -14.58
N GLY A 103 -3.71 -0.53 -13.79
CA GLY A 103 -4.99 0.11 -14.09
C GLY A 103 -5.13 1.55 -13.58
N GLY A 104 -4.11 2.07 -12.90
CA GLY A 104 -4.04 3.45 -12.39
C GLY A 104 -3.59 4.48 -13.43
#